data_AF-A0A7S2ZFP8-F1
#
_entry.id   AF-A0A7S2ZFP8-F1
#
_cell.length_a   1.000
_cell.length_b   1.000
_cell.length_c   1.000
_cell.angle_alpha   90.00
_cell.angle_beta   90.00
_cell.angle_gamma   90.00
#
_symmetry.space_group_name_H-M   'P 1'
#
loop_
_entity.id
_entity.type
_entity.pdbx_description
1 polymer ?
#
loop_
_entity_poly.entity_id
_entity_poly.type
_entity_poly.pdbx_seq_one_letter_code
_entity_poly.pdbx_strand_id
1 'polypeptide(L)'
;EARKLILEAIDLFREKRLLLPVKEIAAIGSKLIGHGEKIVVYAYSEVVLNLLKQARNLGTDFLVIVIDSRRGEARKLILEAIDLFREKRLLLPVKEIAAIGSKLIGHGEKIVVYAYSEVVLNLLKQARNLGTDFLVIVIDSR
;
A
#
# COMPACT_ATOMS: atom_id res chain seq x y z
N GLU A 1 49.38 7.50 20.35
CA GLU A 1 49.52 7.89 18.93
C GLU A 1 49.02 6.83 17.95
N ALA A 2 49.56 5.61 17.96
CA ALA A 2 49.16 4.53 17.05
C ALA A 2 47.64 4.21 17.04
N ARG A 3 46.98 4.18 18.21
CA ARG A 3 45.53 3.94 18.29
C ARG A 3 44.71 5.02 17.57
N LYS A 4 45.14 6.28 17.61
CA LYS A 4 44.45 7.40 16.95
C LYS A 4 44.57 7.28 15.42
N LEU A 5 45.77 6.97 14.93
CA LEU A 5 46.02 6.74 13.51
C LEU A 5 45.22 5.54 12.96
N ILE A 6 45.07 4.48 13.75
CA ILE A 6 44.24 3.32 13.37
C ILE A 6 42.77 3.70 13.27
N LEU A 7 42.23 4.47 14.23
CA LEU A 7 40.83 4.91 14.19
C LEU A 7 40.58 5.84 12.99
N GLU A 8 41.48 6.80 12.73
CA GLU A 8 41.39 7.68 11.56
C GLU A 8 41.45 6.88 10.24
N ALA A 9 42.29 5.85 10.16
CA ALA A 9 42.34 4.97 8.99
C ALA A 9 41.06 4.14 8.80
N ILE A 10 40.45 3.66 9.89
CA ILE A 10 39.17 2.93 9.85
C ILE A 10 38.05 3.86 9.38
N ASP A 11 37.97 5.08 9.90
CA ASP A 11 36.95 6.05 9.51
C ASP A 11 37.11 6.43 8.03
N LEU A 12 38.35 6.68 7.58
CA LEU A 12 38.63 6.99 6.18
C LEU A 12 38.27 5.83 5.25
N PHE A 13 38.54 4.58 5.67
CA PHE A 13 38.16 3.39 4.93
C PHE A 13 36.64 3.25 4.86
N ARG A 14 35.94 3.37 5.99
CA ARG A 14 34.49 3.30 6.05
C ARG A 14 33.85 4.36 5.15
N GLU A 15 34.33 5.58 5.21
CA GLU A 15 33.80 6.66 4.39
C GLU A 15 34.06 6.43 2.90
N LYS A 16 35.33 6.24 2.51
CA LYS A 16 35.72 6.22 1.09
C LYS A 16 35.46 4.89 0.39
N ARG A 17 35.49 3.76 1.11
CA ARG A 17 35.39 2.42 0.50
C ARG A 17 34.05 1.75 0.73
N LEU A 18 33.29 2.17 1.74
CA LEU A 18 31.97 1.60 2.02
C LEU A 18 30.86 2.60 1.69
N LEU A 19 30.87 3.77 2.31
CA LEU A 19 29.73 4.71 2.22
C LEU A 19 29.65 5.45 0.89
N LEU A 20 30.79 5.96 0.39
CA LEU A 20 30.82 6.75 -0.84
C LEU A 20 30.38 5.92 -2.07
N PRO A 21 30.87 4.69 -2.27
CA PRO A 21 30.42 3.85 -3.38
C PRO A 21 28.93 3.51 -3.30
N VAL A 22 28.40 3.23 -2.10
CA VAL A 22 26.97 2.96 -1.89
C VAL A 22 26.12 4.16 -2.35
N LYS A 23 26.55 5.38 -2.01
CA LYS A 23 25.87 6.62 -2.42
C LYS A 23 25.92 6.83 -3.93
N GLU A 24 27.07 6.59 -4.56
CA GLU A 24 27.24 6.73 -6.01
C GLU A 24 26.40 5.70 -6.78
N ILE A 25 26.40 4.43 -6.34
CA ILE A 25 25.57 3.37 -6.92
C ILE A 25 24.09 3.74 -6.81
N ALA A 26 23.64 4.24 -5.66
CA ALA A 26 22.27 4.69 -5.48
C ALA A 26 21.92 5.87 -6.40
N ALA A 27 22.82 6.83 -6.57
CA ALA A 27 22.60 8.01 -7.41
C ALA A 27 22.52 7.69 -8.90
N ILE A 28 23.31 6.72 -9.36
CA ILE A 28 23.27 6.23 -10.74
C ILE A 28 22.04 5.34 -10.94
N GLY A 29 21.87 4.33 -10.07
CA GLY A 29 20.84 3.32 -10.22
C GLY A 29 19.41 3.84 -10.04
N SER A 30 19.21 4.88 -9.22
CA SER A 30 17.88 5.49 -9.05
C SER A 30 17.34 6.13 -10.32
N LYS A 31 18.23 6.66 -11.18
CA LYS A 31 17.86 7.25 -12.49
C LYS A 31 17.52 6.20 -13.55
N LEU A 32 17.85 4.94 -13.29
CA LEU A 32 17.54 3.83 -14.19
C LEU A 32 16.14 3.25 -13.93
N ILE A 33 15.50 3.61 -12.82
CA ILE A 33 14.15 3.15 -12.49
C ILE A 33 13.12 4.04 -13.20
N GLY A 34 12.25 3.41 -13.98
CA GLY A 34 11.14 4.05 -14.67
C GLY A 34 9.85 4.12 -13.85
N HIS A 35 8.93 5.00 -14.25
CA HIS A 35 7.58 5.03 -13.69
C HIS A 35 6.81 3.74 -14.04
N GLY A 36 6.09 3.20 -13.06
CA GLY A 36 5.28 2.00 -13.20
C GLY A 36 6.07 0.69 -13.15
N GLU A 37 7.40 0.73 -12.97
CA GLU A 37 8.21 -0.48 -12.92
C GLU A 37 7.92 -1.34 -11.69
N LYS A 38 8.11 -2.65 -11.85
CA LYS A 38 7.98 -3.64 -10.79
C LYS A 38 9.36 -4.24 -10.53
N ILE A 39 9.90 -3.94 -9.36
CA ILE A 39 11.25 -4.33 -8.97
C ILE A 39 11.15 -5.47 -7.97
N VAL A 40 11.77 -6.60 -8.28
CA VAL A 40 11.88 -7.73 -7.37
C VAL A 40 13.23 -7.70 -6.70
N VAL A 41 13.25 -7.68 -5.36
CA VAL A 41 14.47 -7.68 -4.56
C VAL A 41 14.51 -8.94 -3.73
N TYR A 42 15.59 -9.71 -3.84
CA TYR A 42 15.82 -10.87 -3.01
C TYR A 42 16.67 -10.51 -1.79
N ALA A 43 16.15 -10.79 -0.59
CA ALA A 43 16.74 -10.42 0.70
C ALA A 43 16.95 -8.90 0.91
N TYR A 44 17.24 -8.52 2.16
CA TYR A 44 17.52 -7.14 2.52
C TYR A 44 18.91 -6.71 2.01
N SER A 45 18.97 -5.58 1.29
CA SER A 45 20.21 -4.94 0.88
C SER A 45 20.11 -3.44 1.12
N GLU A 46 21.02 -2.90 1.94
CA GLU A 46 21.08 -1.46 2.25
C GLU A 46 21.39 -0.62 1.00
N VAL A 47 22.19 -1.14 0.07
CA VAL A 47 22.47 -0.52 -1.22
C VAL A 47 21.19 -0.36 -2.04
N VAL A 48 20.43 -1.45 -2.18
CA VAL A 48 19.18 -1.46 -2.93
C VAL A 48 18.15 -0.56 -2.26
N LEU A 49 18.06 -0.58 -0.93
CA LEU A 49 17.17 0.31 -0.19
C LEU A 49 17.49 1.79 -0.42
N ASN A 50 18.77 2.17 -0.39
CA ASN A 50 19.19 3.55 -0.62
C ASN A 50 18.90 4.00 -2.05
N LEU A 51 19.12 3.13 -3.03
CA LEU A 51 18.77 3.35 -4.43
C LEU A 51 17.26 3.60 -4.60
N LEU A 52 16.42 2.71 -4.06
CA LEU A 52 14.96 2.83 -4.16
C LEU A 52 14.43 4.10 -3.46
N LYS A 53 14.97 4.43 -2.28
CA LYS A 53 14.64 5.69 -1.59
C LYS A 53 14.98 6.91 -2.44
N GLN A 54 16.14 6.92 -3.09
CA GLN A 54 16.51 8.02 -3.98
C GLN A 54 15.59 8.11 -5.20
N ALA A 55 15.25 6.99 -5.84
CA ALA A 55 14.29 6.97 -6.95
C ALA A 55 12.92 7.54 -6.51
N ARG A 56 12.47 7.19 -5.29
CA ARG A 56 11.24 7.73 -4.74
C ARG A 56 11.32 9.24 -4.48
N ASN A 57 12.46 9.73 -3.98
CA ASN A 57 12.69 11.15 -3.75
C ASN A 57 12.78 11.96 -5.05
N LEU A 58 13.15 11.32 -6.17
CA LEU A 58 13.10 11.91 -7.50
C LEU A 58 11.66 11.96 -8.07
N GLY A 59 10.67 11.47 -7.32
CA GLY A 59 9.26 11.47 -7.73
C GLY A 59 8.85 10.25 -8.55
N THR A 60 9.72 9.24 -8.70
CA THR A 60 9.40 8.05 -9.48
C THR A 60 8.41 7.15 -8.74
N ASP A 61 7.35 6.74 -9.45
CA ASP A 61 6.37 5.78 -8.96
C ASP A 61 6.75 4.37 -9.41
N PHE A 62 6.94 3.44 -8.48
CA PHE A 62 7.27 2.04 -8.78
C PHE A 62 6.74 1.13 -7.68
N LEU A 63 6.68 -0.16 -7.97
CA LEU A 63 6.31 -1.22 -7.02
C LEU A 63 7.55 -2.04 -6.66
N VAL A 64 7.78 -2.25 -5.37
CA VAL A 64 8.84 -3.15 -4.89
C VAL A 64 8.21 -4.41 -4.33
N ILE A 65 8.66 -5.55 -4.85
CA ILE A 65 8.32 -6.89 -4.35
C ILE A 65 9.56 -7.43 -3.65
N VAL A 66 9.51 -7.51 -2.32
CA VAL A 66 10.61 -8.04 -1.52
C VAL A 66 10.39 -9.53 -1.31
N ILE A 67 11.33 -10.34 -1.79
CA ILE A 67 11.38 -11.78 -1.59
C ILE A 67 12.48 -12.05 -0.56
N ASP A 68 12.14 -12.03 0.72
CA ASP A 68 13.06 -12.46 1.79
C ASP A 68 13.01 -14.00 1.90
N SER A 69 14.18 -14.64 1.85
CA SER A 69 14.34 -16.09 1.95
C SER A 69 14.05 -16.64 3.35
N ARG A 70 13.84 -15.77 4.33
CA ARG A 70 13.32 -16.12 5.66
C ARG A 70 11.80 -16.28 5.58
N ARG A 71 11.37 -17.45 5.08
CA ARG A 71 9.97 -17.86 4.80
C ARG A 71 8.92 -17.43 5.86
N GLY A 72 9.30 -17.30 7.12
CA GLY A 72 8.39 -16.88 8.21
C GLY A 72 8.04 -15.38 8.19
N GLU A 73 9.04 -14.51 8.07
CA GLU A 73 8.85 -13.06 8.13
C GLU A 73 8.21 -12.52 6.84
N ALA A 74 8.64 -13.03 5.68
CA ALA A 74 8.03 -12.66 4.40
C ALA A 74 6.55 -13.06 4.32
N ARG A 75 6.20 -14.28 4.77
CA ARG A 75 4.81 -14.73 4.81
C ARG A 75 3.96 -13.85 5.74
N LYS A 76 4.48 -13.48 6.91
CA LYS A 76 3.79 -12.59 7.84
C LYS A 76 3.53 -11.22 7.21
N LEU A 77 4.55 -10.60 6.60
CA LEU A 77 4.42 -9.31 5.93
C LEU A 77 3.44 -9.35 4.74
N ILE A 78 3.43 -10.43 3.97
CA ILE A 78 2.47 -10.62 2.86
C ILE A 78 1.04 -10.75 3.40
N LEU A 79 0.83 -11.53 4.46
CA LEU A 79 -0.49 -11.66 5.08
C LEU A 79 -0.96 -10.33 5.66
N GLU A 80 -0.10 -9.59 6.36
CA GLU A 80 -0.40 -8.25 6.85
C GLU A 80 -0.72 -7.28 5.71
N ALA A 81 0.01 -7.34 4.59
CA ALA A 81 -0.27 -6.51 3.42
C ALA A 81 -1.61 -6.88 2.76
N ILE A 82 -1.97 -8.17 2.68
CA ILE A 82 -3.25 -8.64 2.17
C ILE A 82 -4.39 -8.17 3.08
N ASP A 83 -4.23 -8.30 4.40
CA ASP A 83 -5.23 -7.86 5.37
C ASP A 83 -5.41 -6.34 5.33
N LEU A 84 -4.31 -5.58 5.27
CA LEU A 84 -4.36 -4.12 5.10
C LEU A 84 -5.03 -3.73 3.78
N PHE A 85 -4.77 -4.44 2.69
CA PHE A 85 -5.44 -4.19 1.42
C PHE A 85 -6.94 -4.48 1.52
N ARG A 86 -7.32 -5.63 2.09
CA ARG A 86 -8.73 -5.99 2.28
C ARG A 86 -9.45 -4.97 3.15
N GLU A 87 -8.84 -4.52 4.25
CA GLU A 87 -9.42 -3.53 5.12
C GLU A 87 -9.54 -2.16 4.42
N LYS A 88 -8.45 -1.62 3.88
CA LYS A 88 -8.38 -0.24 3.38
C LYS A 88 -8.94 -0.05 1.98
N ARG A 89 -8.89 -1.06 1.12
CA ARG A 89 -9.29 -0.95 -0.29
C ARG A 89 -10.63 -1.60 -0.59
N LEU A 90 -11.09 -2.53 0.25
CA LEU A 90 -12.38 -3.21 0.05
C LEU A 90 -13.38 -2.83 1.14
N LEU A 91 -13.08 -3.11 2.41
CA LEU A 91 -14.07 -3.01 3.49
C LEU A 91 -14.39 -1.56 3.89
N LEU A 92 -13.37 -0.72 4.10
CA LEU A 92 -13.56 0.68 4.49
C LEU A 92 -14.32 1.48 3.42
N PRO A 93 -13.92 1.45 2.13
CA PRO A 93 -14.66 2.15 1.08
C PRO A 93 -16.10 1.69 0.96
N VAL A 94 -16.38 0.37 1.06
CA VAL A 94 -17.76 -0.14 1.03
C VAL A 94 -18.59 0.41 2.19
N LYS A 95 -18.02 0.51 3.39
CA LYS A 95 -18.70 1.11 4.56
C LYS A 95 -18.94 2.61 4.36
N GLU A 96 -17.97 3.34 3.81
CA GLU A 96 -18.10 4.77 3.53
C GLU A 96 -19.16 5.05 2.46
N ILE A 97 -19.16 4.28 1.37
CA ILE A 97 -20.18 4.36 0.31
C ILE A 97 -21.57 4.10 0.89
N ALA A 98 -21.73 3.06 1.71
CA ALA A 98 -23.00 2.76 2.36
C ALA A 98 -23.45 3.91 3.28
N ALA A 99 -22.54 4.49 4.07
CA ALA A 99 -22.86 5.56 5.00
C ALA A 99 -23.18 6.90 4.33
N ILE A 100 -22.55 7.19 3.19
CA ILE A 100 -22.86 8.37 2.38
C ILE A 100 -24.21 8.13 1.69
N GLY A 101 -24.36 7.01 0.99
CA GLY A 101 -25.55 6.70 0.22
C GLY A 101 -26.81 6.53 1.06
N SER A 102 -26.70 6.03 2.30
CA SER A 102 -27.84 5.89 3.20
C SER A 102 -28.44 7.24 3.60
N LYS A 103 -27.63 8.29 3.66
CA LYS A 103 -28.07 9.66 3.98
C LYS A 103 -28.74 10.36 2.80
N LEU A 104 -28.59 9.83 1.60
CA LEU A 104 -29.23 10.35 0.39
C LEU A 104 -30.64 9.81 0.19
N ILE A 105 -31.02 8.76 0.93
CA ILE A 105 -32.37 8.20 0.89
C ILE A 105 -33.30 9.05 1.75
N GLY A 106 -34.39 9.52 1.15
CA GLY A 106 -35.47 10.27 1.80
C GLY A 106 -36.60 9.39 2.33
N HIS A 107 -37.38 9.94 3.27
CA HIS A 107 -38.62 9.29 3.71
C HIS A 107 -39.66 9.25 2.57
N GLY A 108 -40.30 8.10 2.40
CA GLY A 108 -41.33 7.85 1.38
C GLY A 108 -40.78 7.50 0.00
N GLU A 109 -39.46 7.43 -0.17
CA GLU A 109 -38.86 7.09 -1.46
C GLU A 109 -39.09 5.63 -1.88
N LYS A 110 -39.12 5.40 -3.19
CA LYS A 110 -39.18 4.07 -3.80
C LYS A 110 -37.86 3.82 -4.52
N ILE A 111 -37.11 2.83 -4.04
CA ILE A 111 -35.78 2.51 -4.53
C ILE A 111 -35.85 1.23 -5.34
N VAL A 112 -35.35 1.26 -6.57
CA VAL A 112 -35.24 0.09 -7.43
C VAL A 112 -33.83 -0.48 -7.33
N VAL A 113 -33.72 -1.79 -7.12
CA VAL A 113 -32.45 -2.52 -7.13
C VAL A 113 -32.51 -3.65 -8.13
N TYR A 114 -31.42 -3.90 -8.84
CA TYR A 114 -31.30 -4.99 -9.79
C TYR A 114 -30.24 -5.98 -9.31
N ALA A 115 -30.59 -7.26 -9.27
CA ALA A 115 -29.76 -8.34 -8.77
C ALA A 115 -29.22 -8.12 -7.34
N TYR A 116 -28.45 -9.08 -6.83
CA TYR A 116 -27.87 -9.00 -5.51
C TYR A 116 -26.59 -8.15 -5.51
N SER A 117 -26.55 -7.13 -4.65
CA SER A 117 -25.34 -6.36 -4.34
C SER A 117 -25.24 -6.13 -2.84
N GLU A 118 -24.16 -6.64 -2.23
CA GLU A 118 -23.90 -6.51 -0.80
C GLU A 118 -23.74 -5.04 -0.38
N VAL A 119 -23.13 -4.21 -1.23
CA VAL A 119 -22.95 -2.77 -0.98
C VAL A 119 -24.31 -2.07 -0.91
N VAL A 120 -25.19 -2.34 -1.87
CA VAL A 120 -26.54 -1.76 -1.92
C VAL A 120 -27.37 -2.24 -0.73
N LEU A 121 -27.28 -3.53 -0.38
CA LEU A 121 -27.96 -4.08 0.78
C LEU A 121 -27.50 -3.40 2.08
N ASN A 122 -26.20 -3.19 2.26
CA ASN A 122 -25.65 -2.53 3.45
C ASN A 122 -26.09 -1.06 3.55
N LEU A 123 -26.13 -0.34 2.43
CA LEU A 123 -26.65 1.01 2.32
C LEU A 123 -28.12 1.06 2.77
N LEU A 124 -28.98 0.19 2.22
CA LEU A 124 -30.40 0.16 2.55
C LEU A 124 -30.64 -0.19 4.03
N LYS A 125 -29.89 -1.18 4.56
CA LYS A 125 -29.93 -1.51 5.99
C LYS A 125 -29.54 -0.33 6.87
N GLN A 126 -28.49 0.41 6.50
CA GLN A 126 -28.07 1.60 7.24
C GLN A 126 -29.11 2.71 7.20
N ALA A 127 -29.70 3.00 6.03
CA ALA A 127 -30.78 3.99 5.92
C ALA A 127 -31.95 3.60 6.81
N ARG A 128 -32.26 2.30 6.88
CA ARG A 128 -33.34 1.81 7.74
C ARG A 128 -33.02 1.91 9.23
N ASN A 129 -31.78 1.64 9.62
CA ASN A 129 -31.29 1.82 10.99
C ASN A 129 -31.23 3.29 11.43
N LEU A 130 -31.09 4.23 10.48
CA LEU A 130 -31.20 5.67 10.73
C LEU A 130 -32.66 6.14 10.91
N GLY A 131 -33.63 5.23 10.78
CA GLY A 131 -35.06 5.52 10.95
C GLY A 131 -35.77 5.93 9.65
N THR A 132 -35.10 5.94 8.51
CA THR A 132 -35.69 6.37 7.24
C THR A 132 -36.69 5.33 6.72
N ASP A 133 -37.93 5.75 6.44
CA ASP A 133 -38.98 4.92 5.84
C ASP A 133 -38.91 4.97 4.31
N PHE A 134 -38.77 3.83 3.65
CA PHE A 134 -38.74 3.74 2.19
C PHE A 134 -39.21 2.36 1.71
N LEU A 135 -39.53 2.25 0.42
CA LEU A 135 -39.90 0.99 -0.25
C LEU A 135 -38.76 0.54 -1.17
N VAL A 136 -38.45 -0.76 -1.17
CA VAL A 136 -37.49 -1.35 -2.11
C VAL A 136 -38.22 -2.24 -3.12
N ILE A 137 -37.95 -2.00 -4.41
CA ILE A 137 -38.41 -2.81 -5.54
C ILE A 137 -37.20 -3.60 -6.04
N VAL A 138 -37.24 -4.92 -5.91
CA VAL A 138 -36.17 -5.80 -6.36
C VAL A 138 -36.51 -6.35 -7.74
N ILE A 139 -35.63 -6.13 -8.71
CA ILE A 139 -35.71 -6.68 -10.05
C ILE A 139 -34.65 -7.78 -10.16
N ASP A 140 -35.06 -8.93 -10.67
CA ASP A 140 -34.20 -10.09 -10.87
C ASP A 140 -34.33 -10.62 -12.31
N SER A 141 -33.35 -11.37 -12.78
CA SER A 141 -33.31 -11.96 -14.12
C SER A 141 -33.03 -13.47 -14.08
N ARG A 142 -33.68 -14.24 -14.96
CA ARG A 142 -33.44 -15.68 -15.12
C ARG A 142 -32.11 -16.00 -15.79
#